data_AF-A0A2W0A9L2-F1
#
_entry.id   AF-A0A2W0A9L2-F1
#
_cell.length_a   1.000
_cell.length_b   1.000
_cell.length_c   1.000
_cell.angle_alpha   90.00
_cell.angle_beta   90.00
_cell.angle_gamma   90.00
#
_symmetry.space_group_name_H-M   'P 1'
#
loop_
_entity.id
_entity.type
_entity.pdbx_description
1 polymer ?
#
loop_
_entity_poly.entity_id
_entity_poly.type
_entity_poly.pdbx_seq_one_letter_code
_entity_poly.pdbx_strand_id
1 'polypeptide(L)'
;MQGYTHVRLVFAPEFDAAFFGGDPDNFTYPRYDLDISFFRIYENGKPVHLDHYLGWSATGVKENDLIFVSGHPDSTGRLLTVSQLEFLRDLDYPTGLEIYSKMDTVLRSFSSQSEENARIAKEDIFGIENNIKRFIGYPEGLHDRQTMGRKAADEQKLEATYKANAKNGGTPDPWQVSLHSAVDAPFRMTAYCLITVARCAKRSGLESVRARSSQEAKRGNHPNSS
;
A
#
# COMPACT_ATOMS: atom_id res chain seq x y z
N MET A 1 -13.02 -5.54 23.04
CA MET A 1 -12.19 -4.36 22.72
C MET A 1 -13.09 -3.15 22.84
N GLN A 2 -12.75 -2.19 23.70
CA GLN A 2 -13.55 -0.98 23.90
C GLN A 2 -13.26 -0.01 22.75
N GLY A 3 -14.30 0.36 22.00
CA GLY A 3 -14.19 1.31 20.90
C GLY A 3 -14.74 2.67 21.32
N TYR A 4 -13.98 3.74 21.04
CA TYR A 4 -14.45 5.11 21.23
C TYR A 4 -14.86 5.71 19.89
N THR A 5 -16.06 6.29 19.83
CA THR A 5 -16.61 6.90 18.60
C THR A 5 -16.51 8.42 18.58
N HIS A 6 -16.30 9.05 19.75
CA HIS A 6 -16.18 10.50 19.88
C HIS A 6 -14.72 10.93 20.00
N VAL A 7 -14.08 11.17 18.86
CA VAL A 7 -12.69 11.63 18.76
C VAL A 7 -12.67 13.03 18.14
N ARG A 8 -12.00 13.99 18.76
CA ARG A 8 -11.94 15.39 18.31
C ARG A 8 -10.50 15.81 18.01
N LEU A 9 -10.30 16.53 16.90
CA LEU A 9 -9.02 17.15 16.58
C LEU A 9 -8.65 18.18 17.66
N VAL A 10 -7.40 18.15 18.09
CA VAL A 10 -6.81 19.11 19.05
C VAL A 10 -5.76 19.96 18.36
N PHE A 11 -4.95 19.36 17.50
CA PHE A 11 -3.86 20.04 16.81
C PHE A 11 -3.52 19.33 15.51
N ALA A 12 -3.24 20.12 14.49
CA ALA A 12 -2.56 19.71 13.27
C ALA A 12 -1.68 20.89 12.81
N PRO A 13 -0.44 20.66 12.36
CA PRO A 13 0.39 21.69 11.76
C PRO A 13 -0.17 22.10 10.38
N GLU A 14 0.34 23.20 9.82
CA GLU A 14 0.07 23.56 8.44
C GLU A 14 0.58 22.48 7.48
N PHE A 15 -0.08 22.35 6.33
CA PHE A 15 0.24 21.31 5.35
C PHE A 15 1.70 21.37 4.91
N ASP A 16 2.25 22.58 4.70
CA ASP A 16 3.63 22.76 4.26
C ASP A 16 4.67 22.31 5.30
N ALA A 17 4.31 22.31 6.59
CA ALA A 17 5.14 21.75 7.65
C ALA A 17 4.96 20.24 7.78
N ALA A 18 3.73 19.74 7.66
CA ALA A 18 3.41 18.30 7.73
C ALA A 18 3.95 17.50 6.54
N PHE A 19 4.04 18.14 5.38
CA PHE A 19 4.48 17.56 4.11
C PHE A 19 5.71 18.30 3.56
N PHE A 20 6.55 18.80 4.46
CA PHE A 20 7.80 19.47 4.08
C PHE A 20 8.71 18.53 3.27
N GLY A 21 9.34 19.07 2.23
CA GLY A 21 10.10 18.27 1.25
C GLY A 21 9.22 17.62 0.18
N GLY A 22 7.89 17.59 0.40
CA GLY A 22 6.91 17.11 -0.55
C GLY A 22 7.08 15.64 -0.89
N ASP A 23 6.61 15.28 -2.09
CA ASP A 23 6.80 13.93 -2.60
C ASP A 23 8.29 13.53 -2.61
N PRO A 24 9.27 14.31 -3.13
CA PRO A 24 10.68 13.93 -3.16
C PRO A 24 11.28 13.37 -1.86
N ASP A 25 10.84 13.87 -0.70
CA ASP A 25 11.33 13.43 0.61
C ASP A 25 10.55 12.23 1.19
N ASN A 26 9.52 11.76 0.49
CA ASN A 26 8.80 10.58 0.90
C ASN A 26 9.64 9.30 0.69
N PHE A 27 9.69 8.44 1.72
CA PHE A 27 10.54 7.26 1.82
C PHE A 27 12.06 7.53 1.78
N THR A 28 12.51 8.74 2.10
CA THR A 28 13.93 9.08 2.16
C THR A 28 14.40 9.37 3.59
N TYR A 29 15.72 9.33 3.79
CA TYR A 29 16.38 9.80 5.00
C TYR A 29 17.66 10.55 4.58
N PRO A 30 17.99 11.72 5.17
CA PRO A 30 17.28 12.43 6.25
C PRO A 30 15.96 13.06 5.80
N ARG A 31 15.04 13.29 6.75
CA ARG A 31 13.72 13.86 6.54
C ARG A 31 13.39 14.89 7.64
N TYR A 32 12.67 15.95 7.30
CA TYR A 32 12.52 17.15 8.14
C TYR A 32 11.08 17.65 8.30
N ASP A 33 10.08 16.86 7.93
CA ASP A 33 8.68 17.20 8.11
C ASP A 33 8.19 16.97 9.55
N LEU A 34 7.11 17.69 9.90
CA LEU A 34 6.40 17.54 11.17
C LEU A 34 5.10 16.77 10.95
N ASP A 35 5.21 15.50 10.56
CA ASP A 35 4.06 14.63 10.26
C ASP A 35 3.41 14.09 11.56
N ILE A 36 2.70 14.97 12.26
CA ILE A 36 1.95 14.65 13.49
C ILE A 36 0.58 15.33 13.51
N SER A 37 -0.38 14.71 14.20
CA SER A 37 -1.62 15.36 14.61
C SER A 37 -2.06 14.82 15.96
N PHE A 38 -2.69 15.67 16.78
CA PHE A 38 -3.19 15.29 18.09
C PHE A 38 -4.71 15.29 18.10
N PHE A 39 -5.27 14.23 18.66
CA PHE A 39 -6.69 14.05 18.90
C PHE A 39 -6.96 13.81 20.38
N ARG A 40 -8.19 14.10 20.79
CA ARG A 40 -8.68 13.80 22.14
C ARG A 40 -9.95 12.98 22.06
N ILE A 41 -9.98 11.92 22.87
CA ILE A 41 -11.11 11.01 23.00
C ILE A 41 -12.08 11.56 24.05
N TYR A 42 -13.38 11.47 23.76
CA TYR A 42 -14.47 11.88 24.64
C TYR A 42 -15.43 10.72 24.91
N GLU A 43 -16.01 10.72 26.10
CA GLU A 43 -17.12 9.86 26.48
C GLU A 43 -18.13 10.68 27.29
N ASN A 44 -19.42 10.56 26.96
CA ASN A 44 -20.50 11.33 27.60
C ASN A 44 -20.24 12.86 27.61
N GLY A 45 -19.67 13.37 26.51
CA GLY A 45 -19.35 14.79 26.34
C GLY A 45 -18.12 15.29 27.11
N LYS A 46 -17.44 14.43 27.86
CA LYS A 46 -16.25 14.78 28.66
C LYS A 46 -14.99 14.09 28.11
N PRO A 47 -13.80 14.70 28.22
CA PRO A 47 -12.55 14.00 27.91
C PRO A 47 -12.43 12.71 28.70
N VAL A 48 -12.01 11.64 28.03
CA VAL A 48 -11.74 10.35 28.68
C VAL A 48 -10.56 10.49 29.63
N HIS A 49 -10.69 9.97 30.85
CA HIS A 49 -9.58 9.80 31.77
C HIS A 49 -8.86 8.48 31.44
N LEU A 50 -7.53 8.54 31.32
CA LEU A 50 -6.69 7.37 31.05
C LEU A 50 -5.76 7.16 32.24
N ASP A 51 -5.83 5.98 32.86
CA ASP A 51 -4.95 5.61 33.98
C ASP A 51 -3.48 5.44 33.53
N HIS A 52 -3.28 5.14 32.24
CA HIS A 52 -1.97 4.90 31.64
C HIS A 52 -1.83 5.70 30.34
N TYR A 53 -0.71 6.39 30.18
CA TYR A 53 -0.34 7.12 28.97
C TYR A 53 1.18 7.22 28.83
N LEU A 54 1.66 7.48 27.61
CA LEU A 54 3.07 7.74 27.34
C LEU A 54 3.38 9.20 27.63
N GLY A 55 4.33 9.46 28.53
CA GLY A 55 4.83 10.79 28.83
C GLY A 55 5.88 11.27 27.82
N TRP A 56 6.01 12.58 27.66
CA TRP A 56 7.07 13.18 26.86
C TRP A 56 8.42 13.07 27.58
N SER A 57 9.44 12.62 26.87
CA SER A 57 10.81 12.69 27.37
C SER A 57 11.31 14.13 27.34
N ALA A 58 11.92 14.59 28.44
CA ALA A 58 12.58 15.90 28.50
C ALA A 58 13.97 15.89 27.82
N THR A 59 14.51 14.70 27.55
CA THR A 59 15.78 14.50 26.84
C THR A 59 15.50 13.90 25.47
N GLY A 60 16.16 14.43 24.44
CA GLY A 60 16.08 13.87 23.08
C GLY A 60 16.72 12.49 22.97
N VAL A 61 16.53 11.86 21.82
CA VAL A 61 17.13 10.56 21.47
C VAL A 61 18.61 10.70 21.13
N LYS A 62 19.40 9.67 21.42
CA LYS A 62 20.82 9.57 21.09
C LYS A 62 21.10 8.33 20.23
N GLU A 63 22.24 8.35 19.56
CA GLU A 63 22.73 7.18 18.84
C GLU A 63 22.85 5.98 19.81
N ASN A 64 22.39 4.81 19.36
CA ASN A 64 22.35 3.56 20.13
C ASN A 64 21.34 3.50 21.29
N ASP A 65 20.41 4.45 21.42
CA ASP A 65 19.29 4.33 22.35
C ASP A 65 18.36 3.16 21.97
N LEU A 66 17.84 2.46 22.98
CA LEU A 66 16.86 1.39 22.79
C LEU A 66 15.49 2.00 22.47
N ILE A 67 14.93 1.64 21.31
CA ILE A 67 13.63 2.13 20.84
C ILE A 67 12.64 0.96 20.76
N PHE A 68 11.45 1.18 21.33
CA PHE A 68 10.29 0.31 21.12
C PHE A 68 9.24 1.06 20.33
N VAL A 69 8.71 0.43 19.29
CA VAL A 69 7.62 0.98 18.47
C VAL A 69 6.41 0.06 18.60
N SER A 70 5.30 0.60 19.11
CA SER A 70 4.02 -0.10 19.19
C SER A 70 3.07 0.42 18.13
N GLY A 71 2.32 -0.47 17.48
CA GLY A 71 1.33 -0.10 16.49
C GLY A 71 0.54 -1.30 15.99
N HIS A 72 -0.26 -1.06 14.94
CA HIS A 72 -1.07 -2.07 14.27
C HIS A 72 -0.53 -2.23 12.84
N PRO A 73 0.59 -2.94 12.62
CA PRO A 73 1.07 -3.20 11.27
C PRO A 73 0.02 -4.03 10.52
N ASP A 74 -0.37 -3.56 9.33
CA ASP A 74 -1.46 -4.15 8.57
C ASP A 74 -1.09 -5.53 8.00
N SER A 75 -0.02 -5.61 7.21
CA SER A 75 0.40 -6.86 6.57
C SER A 75 1.91 -6.96 6.39
N THR A 76 2.41 -8.20 6.31
CA THR A 76 3.80 -8.49 5.95
C THR A 76 3.87 -9.76 5.09
N GLY A 77 4.83 -9.82 4.17
CA GLY A 77 5.08 -10.98 3.30
C GLY A 77 6.17 -11.94 3.82
N ARG A 78 6.41 -12.02 5.13
CA ARG A 78 7.59 -12.71 5.69
C ARG A 78 7.67 -14.20 5.32
N LEU A 79 6.51 -14.84 5.15
CA LEU A 79 6.37 -16.27 4.81
C LEU A 79 6.15 -16.55 3.32
N LEU A 80 6.24 -15.53 2.45
CA LEU A 80 6.17 -15.76 1.01
C LEU A 80 7.29 -16.70 0.56
N THR A 81 6.98 -17.62 -0.35
CA THR A 81 8.00 -18.51 -0.94
C THR A 81 8.93 -17.74 -1.87
N VAL A 82 10.09 -18.32 -2.19
CA VAL A 82 10.99 -17.78 -3.22
C VAL A 82 10.25 -17.55 -4.53
N SER A 83 9.45 -18.51 -4.98
CA SER A 83 8.66 -18.38 -6.21
C SER A 83 7.63 -17.25 -6.17
N GLN A 84 7.00 -17.01 -5.02
CA GLN A 84 6.11 -15.86 -4.83
C GLN A 84 6.86 -14.53 -4.84
N LEU A 85 8.05 -14.48 -4.23
CA LEU A 85 8.89 -13.28 -4.25
C LEU A 85 9.42 -12.99 -5.66
N GLU A 86 9.80 -14.01 -6.43
CA GLU A 86 10.18 -13.88 -7.84
C GLU A 86 9.01 -13.41 -8.69
N PHE A 87 7.81 -13.95 -8.47
CA PHE A 87 6.60 -13.46 -9.12
C PHE A 87 6.36 -11.96 -8.85
N LEU A 88 6.50 -11.53 -7.59
CA LEU A 88 6.36 -10.12 -7.22
C LEU A 88 7.39 -9.25 -7.95
N ARG A 89 8.67 -9.68 -7.92
CA ARG A 89 9.78 -8.97 -8.55
C ARG A 89 9.64 -8.87 -10.07
N ASP A 90 9.34 -9.98 -10.73
CA ASP A 90 9.48 -10.12 -12.18
C ASP A 90 8.19 -9.76 -12.93
N LEU A 91 7.03 -9.81 -12.27
CA LEU A 91 5.75 -9.53 -12.92
C LEU A 91 4.90 -8.51 -12.17
N ASP A 92 4.55 -8.76 -10.90
CA ASP A 92 3.56 -7.94 -10.21
C ASP A 92 4.03 -6.49 -10.07
N TYR A 93 5.26 -6.28 -9.58
CA TYR A 93 5.76 -4.95 -9.34
C TYR A 93 6.01 -4.13 -10.61
N PRO A 94 6.66 -4.68 -11.66
CA PRO A 94 6.76 -4.00 -12.95
C PRO A 94 5.39 -3.67 -13.58
N THR A 95 4.43 -4.59 -13.50
CA THR A 95 3.08 -4.39 -14.04
C THR A 95 2.35 -3.28 -13.28
N GLY A 96 2.41 -3.31 -11.95
CA GLY A 96 1.85 -2.27 -11.09
C GLY A 96 2.43 -0.90 -11.42
N LEU A 97 3.76 -0.80 -11.54
CA LEU A 97 4.45 0.43 -11.91
C LEU A 97 3.93 0.99 -13.24
N GLU A 98 3.84 0.16 -14.28
CA GLU A 98 3.32 0.59 -15.58
C GLU A 98 1.89 1.13 -15.50
N ILE A 99 1.01 0.43 -14.77
CA ILE A 99 -0.40 0.84 -14.60
C ILE A 99 -0.46 2.19 -13.85
N TYR A 100 0.24 2.32 -12.73
CA TYR A 100 0.21 3.53 -11.93
C TYR A 100 0.82 4.73 -12.66
N SER A 101 1.91 4.55 -13.43
CA SER A 101 2.49 5.63 -14.26
C SER A 101 1.52 6.12 -15.34
N LYS A 102 0.74 5.23 -15.94
CA LYS A 102 -0.32 5.62 -16.90
C LYS A 102 -1.45 6.37 -16.20
N MET A 103 -1.85 5.93 -15.01
CA MET A 103 -2.87 6.61 -14.21
C MET A 103 -2.44 8.02 -13.80
N ASP A 104 -1.19 8.19 -13.35
CA ASP A 104 -0.60 9.50 -13.02
C ASP A 104 -0.68 10.44 -14.22
N THR A 105 -0.24 9.96 -15.40
CA THR A 105 -0.28 10.73 -16.65
C THR A 105 -1.71 11.21 -16.98
N VAL A 106 -2.71 10.32 -16.86
CA VAL A 106 -4.11 10.66 -17.13
C VAL A 106 -4.65 11.68 -16.12
N LEU A 107 -4.37 11.49 -14.83
CA LEU A 107 -4.85 12.41 -13.80
C LEU A 107 -4.19 13.77 -13.87
N ARG A 108 -2.90 13.85 -14.23
CA ARG A 108 -2.23 15.14 -14.47
C ARG A 108 -2.82 15.88 -15.65
N SER A 109 -3.10 15.17 -16.75
CA SER A 109 -3.78 15.74 -17.91
C SER A 109 -5.19 16.25 -17.56
N PHE A 110 -5.92 15.56 -16.69
CA PHE A 110 -7.20 16.03 -16.17
C PHE A 110 -7.03 17.25 -15.25
N SER A 111 -6.09 17.18 -14.31
CA SER A 111 -5.75 18.22 -13.35
C SER A 111 -5.34 19.53 -14.01
N SER A 112 -4.63 19.48 -15.15
CA SER A 112 -4.16 20.68 -15.84
C SER A 112 -5.25 21.44 -16.59
N GLN A 113 -6.47 20.90 -16.69
CA GLN A 113 -7.56 21.53 -17.43
C GLN A 113 -8.26 22.66 -16.66
N SER A 114 -8.25 22.63 -15.32
CA SER A 114 -8.81 23.69 -14.47
C SER A 114 -8.35 23.57 -13.02
N GLU A 115 -8.43 24.65 -12.26
CA GLU A 115 -8.14 24.63 -10.82
C GLU A 115 -9.07 23.68 -10.04
N GLU A 116 -10.35 23.58 -10.43
CA GLU A 116 -11.28 22.66 -9.79
C GLU A 116 -10.93 21.19 -10.09
N ASN A 117 -10.52 20.87 -11.32
CA ASN A 117 -10.04 19.53 -11.65
C ASN A 117 -8.77 19.20 -10.86
N ALA A 118 -7.85 20.16 -10.70
CA ALA A 118 -6.67 20.00 -9.87
C ALA A 118 -7.05 19.71 -8.41
N ARG A 119 -8.00 20.44 -7.85
CA ARG A 119 -8.52 20.20 -6.50
C ARG A 119 -9.15 18.81 -6.37
N ILE A 120 -9.90 18.35 -7.37
CA ILE A 120 -10.54 17.02 -7.39
C ILE A 120 -9.50 15.89 -7.47
N ALA A 121 -8.46 16.05 -8.30
CA ALA A 121 -7.48 15.02 -8.58
C ALA A 121 -6.36 14.92 -7.54
N LYS A 122 -6.18 15.96 -6.70
CA LYS A 122 -5.05 16.08 -5.77
C LYS A 122 -4.81 14.84 -4.91
N GLU A 123 -5.86 14.32 -4.27
CA GLU A 123 -5.76 13.15 -3.38
C GLU A 123 -5.44 11.86 -4.15
N ASP A 124 -6.03 11.68 -5.33
CA ASP A 124 -5.81 10.50 -6.16
C ASP A 124 -4.38 10.50 -6.73
N ILE A 125 -3.87 11.65 -7.19
CA ILE A 125 -2.47 11.82 -7.64
C ILE A 125 -1.51 11.47 -6.52
N PHE A 126 -1.71 12.03 -5.33
CA PHE A 126 -0.87 11.75 -4.17
C PHE A 126 -0.85 10.25 -3.81
N GLY A 127 -2.01 9.58 -3.86
CA GLY A 127 -2.10 8.14 -3.66
C GLY A 127 -1.36 7.32 -4.72
N ILE A 128 -1.41 7.74 -5.98
CA ILE A 128 -0.72 7.07 -7.09
C ILE A 128 0.79 7.26 -6.99
N GLU A 129 1.28 8.48 -6.76
CA GLU A 129 2.71 8.77 -6.59
C GLU A 129 3.32 7.90 -5.47
N ASN A 130 2.61 7.77 -4.34
CA ASN A 130 3.00 6.89 -3.25
C ASN A 130 3.13 5.42 -3.68
N ASN A 131 2.23 4.94 -4.53
CA ASN A 131 2.33 3.58 -5.05
C ASN A 131 3.50 3.46 -6.04
N ILE A 132 3.66 4.37 -6.99
CA ILE A 132 4.79 4.39 -7.94
C ILE A 132 6.12 4.22 -7.18
N LYS A 133 6.32 4.98 -6.10
CA LYS A 133 7.51 4.87 -5.26
C LYS A 133 7.68 3.52 -4.59
N ARG A 134 6.61 2.97 -4.02
CA ARG A 134 6.63 1.62 -3.45
C ARG A 134 7.04 0.58 -4.50
N PHE A 135 6.48 0.67 -5.69
CA PHE A 135 6.75 -0.26 -6.78
C PHE A 135 8.15 -0.08 -7.40
N ILE A 136 8.77 1.09 -7.27
CA ILE A 136 10.18 1.31 -7.59
C ILE A 136 11.09 0.74 -6.49
N GLY A 137 10.77 0.98 -5.21
CA GLY A 137 11.63 0.61 -4.09
C GLY A 137 11.56 -0.88 -3.67
N TYR A 138 10.40 -1.53 -3.75
CA TYR A 138 10.27 -2.93 -3.33
C TYR A 138 11.17 -3.90 -4.12
N PRO A 139 11.29 -3.81 -5.46
CA PRO A 139 12.18 -4.68 -6.22
C PRO A 139 13.64 -4.59 -5.79
N GLU A 140 14.13 -3.44 -5.28
CA GLU A 140 15.54 -3.26 -4.94
C GLU A 140 16.04 -4.32 -3.95
N GLY A 141 15.24 -4.63 -2.91
CA GLY A 141 15.55 -5.69 -1.96
C GLY A 141 15.41 -7.11 -2.54
N LEU A 142 14.58 -7.29 -3.56
CA LEU A 142 14.37 -8.58 -4.23
C LEU A 142 15.39 -8.86 -5.34
N HIS A 143 16.08 -7.83 -5.83
CA HIS A 143 17.22 -7.96 -6.74
C HIS A 143 18.53 -8.27 -6.00
N ASP A 144 18.59 -8.05 -4.68
CA ASP A 144 19.74 -8.45 -3.89
C ASP A 144 19.86 -9.98 -3.81
N ARG A 145 20.90 -10.50 -4.48
CA ARG A 145 21.21 -11.94 -4.54
C ARG A 145 21.51 -12.52 -3.16
N GLN A 146 22.08 -11.75 -2.24
CA GLN A 146 22.39 -12.25 -0.90
C GLN A 146 21.10 -12.47 -0.10
N THR A 147 20.19 -11.51 -0.12
CA THR A 147 18.88 -11.60 0.55
C THR A 147 18.04 -12.74 -0.03
N MET A 148 17.93 -12.83 -1.35
CA MET A 148 17.18 -13.92 -2.01
C MET A 148 17.84 -15.29 -1.76
N GLY A 149 19.17 -15.37 -1.77
CA GLY A 149 19.91 -16.60 -1.48
C GLY A 149 19.68 -17.09 -0.05
N ARG A 150 19.68 -16.18 0.94
CA ARG A 150 19.36 -16.53 2.33
C ARG A 150 17.92 -17.03 2.46
N LYS A 151 16.96 -16.37 1.81
CA LYS A 151 15.55 -16.77 1.81
C LYS A 151 15.38 -18.18 1.22
N ALA A 152 16.04 -18.47 0.11
CA ALA A 152 16.03 -19.80 -0.50
C ALA A 152 16.61 -20.88 0.43
N ALA A 153 17.72 -20.58 1.12
CA ALA A 153 18.32 -21.51 2.08
C ALA A 153 17.40 -21.77 3.28
N ASP A 154 16.77 -20.72 3.82
CA ASP A 154 15.82 -20.83 4.94
C ASP A 154 14.58 -21.65 4.53
N GLU A 155 14.06 -21.43 3.32
CA GLU A 155 12.93 -22.17 2.77
C GLU A 155 13.26 -23.66 2.57
N GLN A 156 14.39 -23.98 1.94
CA GLN A 156 14.84 -25.36 1.74
C GLN A 156 15.01 -26.10 3.07
N LYS A 157 15.57 -25.42 4.08
CA LYS A 157 15.71 -25.99 5.43
C LYS A 157 14.35 -26.26 6.06
N LEU A 158 13.39 -25.34 5.90
CA LEU A 158 12.03 -25.52 6.41
C LEU A 158 11.32 -26.67 5.71
N GLU A 159 11.44 -26.78 4.39
CA GLU A 159 10.87 -27.85 3.58
C GLU A 159 11.43 -29.22 3.97
N ALA A 160 12.76 -29.33 4.11
CA ALA A 160 13.41 -30.56 4.56
C ALA A 160 12.94 -30.97 5.97
N THR A 161 12.83 -30.00 6.88
CA THR A 161 12.33 -30.23 8.26
C THR A 161 10.88 -30.68 8.25
N TYR A 162 10.05 -30.08 7.38
CA TYR A 162 8.65 -30.45 7.22
C TYR A 162 8.49 -31.88 6.70
N LYS A 163 9.24 -32.26 5.65
CA LYS A 163 9.19 -33.59 5.03
C LYS A 163 9.70 -34.69 5.96
N ALA A 164 10.71 -34.39 6.79
CA ALA A 164 11.25 -35.35 7.75
C ALA A 164 10.32 -35.60 8.96
N ASN A 165 9.35 -34.71 9.21
CA ASN A 165 8.45 -34.84 10.36
C ASN A 165 7.28 -35.78 10.04
N ALA A 166 7.29 -36.98 10.65
CA ALA A 166 6.27 -38.01 10.45
C ALA A 166 4.84 -37.55 10.77
N LYS A 167 4.65 -36.49 11.58
CA LYS A 167 3.33 -35.90 11.86
C LYS A 167 2.68 -35.24 10.64
N ASN A 168 3.47 -34.93 9.61
CA ASN A 168 3.00 -34.34 8.36
C ASN A 168 2.70 -35.42 7.29
N GLY A 169 2.72 -36.71 7.65
CA GLY A 169 2.33 -37.79 6.75
C GLY A 169 0.87 -37.65 6.32
N GLY A 170 0.63 -37.53 5.01
CA GLY A 170 -0.72 -37.42 4.43
C GLY A 170 -1.27 -36.00 4.29
N THR A 171 -0.55 -34.97 4.76
CA THR A 171 -0.89 -33.57 4.44
C THR A 171 -0.40 -33.20 3.03
N PRO A 172 -1.17 -32.45 2.23
CA PRO A 172 -0.69 -31.90 0.96
C PRO A 172 0.60 -31.10 1.14
N ASP A 173 1.48 -31.16 0.15
CA ASP A 173 2.73 -30.38 0.16
C ASP A 173 2.40 -28.88 0.10
N PRO A 174 2.69 -28.09 1.14
CA PRO A 174 2.33 -26.67 1.17
C PRO A 174 3.16 -25.84 0.17
N TRP A 175 4.27 -26.36 -0.37
CA TRP A 175 5.03 -25.72 -1.45
C TRP A 175 4.45 -25.98 -2.85
N GLN A 176 3.53 -26.95 -2.98
CA GLN A 176 2.83 -27.21 -4.25
C GLN A 176 1.58 -26.34 -4.45
N VAL A 177 1.28 -25.41 -3.53
CA VAL A 177 0.20 -24.44 -3.74
C VAL A 177 0.55 -23.59 -4.96
N SER A 178 -0.13 -23.87 -6.07
CA SER A 178 0.07 -23.17 -7.35
C SER A 178 -0.04 -21.66 -7.16
N LEU A 179 0.72 -20.89 -7.95
CA LEU A 179 0.67 -19.43 -8.06
C LEU A 179 -0.70 -18.88 -8.51
N HIS A 180 -1.83 -19.60 -8.37
CA HIS A 180 -3.15 -19.15 -8.81
C HIS A 180 -3.61 -17.81 -8.20
N SER A 181 -3.05 -17.37 -7.07
CA SER A 181 -3.31 -16.03 -6.52
C SER A 181 -2.62 -14.90 -7.30
N ALA A 182 -1.64 -15.21 -8.16
CA ALA A 182 -0.96 -14.26 -9.04
C ALA A 182 -1.86 -13.68 -10.13
N VAL A 183 -2.86 -14.45 -10.56
CA VAL A 183 -3.68 -14.09 -11.72
C VAL A 183 -4.70 -13.00 -11.37
N ASP A 184 -5.03 -12.80 -10.10
CA ASP A 184 -6.05 -11.84 -9.64
C ASP A 184 -5.51 -10.42 -9.42
N ALA A 185 -4.20 -10.25 -9.18
CA ALA A 185 -3.61 -8.95 -8.85
C ALA A 185 -3.75 -7.92 -9.99
N PRO A 186 -3.49 -8.26 -11.27
CA PRO A 186 -3.69 -7.32 -12.39
C PRO A 186 -5.15 -6.91 -12.58
N PHE A 187 -6.10 -7.83 -12.35
CA PHE A 187 -7.53 -7.54 -12.47
C PHE A 187 -8.02 -6.55 -11.42
N ARG A 188 -7.57 -6.70 -10.16
CA ARG A 188 -7.91 -5.75 -9.09
C ARG A 188 -7.38 -4.35 -9.38
N MET A 189 -6.16 -4.27 -9.91
CA MET A 189 -5.54 -2.99 -10.24
C MET A 189 -6.22 -2.28 -11.41
N THR A 190 -6.59 -3.05 -12.43
CA THR A 190 -7.36 -2.55 -13.58
C THR A 190 -8.74 -2.05 -13.17
N ALA A 191 -9.43 -2.78 -12.27
CA ALA A 191 -10.72 -2.36 -11.73
C ALA A 191 -10.60 -1.05 -10.93
N TYR A 192 -9.55 -0.89 -10.13
CA TYR A 192 -9.27 0.35 -9.41
C TYR A 192 -9.04 1.54 -10.36
N CYS A 193 -8.31 1.33 -11.45
CA CYS A 193 -8.10 2.33 -12.50
C CYS A 193 -9.43 2.81 -13.10
N LEU A 194 -10.28 1.86 -13.52
CA LEU A 194 -11.59 2.18 -14.11
C LEU A 194 -12.49 2.96 -13.13
N ILE A 195 -12.49 2.60 -11.85
CA ILE A 195 -13.28 3.31 -10.83
C ILE A 195 -12.76 4.73 -10.62
N THR A 196 -11.44 4.91 -10.56
CA THR A 196 -10.81 6.22 -10.32
C THR A 196 -11.06 7.17 -11.49
N VAL A 197 -10.87 6.71 -12.72
CA VAL A 197 -11.19 7.46 -13.94
C VAL A 197 -12.68 7.77 -14.03
N ALA A 198 -13.55 6.79 -13.75
CA ALA A 198 -15.00 7.00 -13.76
C ALA A 198 -15.47 7.99 -12.68
N ARG A 199 -14.80 8.02 -11.51
CA ARG A 199 -15.08 8.98 -10.44
C ARG A 199 -14.69 10.39 -10.85
N CYS A 200 -13.51 10.56 -11.46
CA CYS A 200 -13.07 11.86 -11.98
C CYS A 200 -14.02 12.36 -13.07
N ALA A 201 -14.37 11.52 -14.05
CA ALA A 201 -15.33 11.85 -15.10
C ALA A 201 -16.72 12.23 -14.55
N LYS A 202 -17.19 11.53 -13.51
CA LYS A 202 -18.47 11.85 -12.85
C LYS A 202 -18.43 13.19 -12.10
N ARG A 203 -17.30 13.51 -11.44
CA ARG A 203 -17.13 14.77 -10.68
C ARG A 203 -16.92 15.98 -11.59
N SER A 204 -16.38 15.78 -12.79
CA SER A 204 -16.18 16.83 -13.79
C SER A 204 -17.37 17.06 -14.73
N GLY A 205 -18.52 16.40 -14.49
CA GLY A 205 -19.71 16.52 -15.36
C GLY A 205 -19.60 15.82 -16.72
N LEU A 206 -18.59 14.98 -16.95
CA LEU A 206 -18.37 14.23 -18.19
C LEU A 206 -19.08 12.86 -18.13
N GLU A 207 -20.41 12.86 -18.17
CA GLU A 207 -21.21 11.61 -18.11
C GLU A 207 -21.02 10.69 -19.33
N SER A 208 -20.45 11.18 -20.44
CA SER A 208 -20.33 10.46 -21.71
C SER A 208 -19.26 9.37 -21.75
N VAL A 209 -18.27 9.37 -20.85
CA VAL A 209 -17.19 8.36 -20.80
C VAL A 209 -17.64 7.03 -20.17
N ARG A 210 -18.73 7.07 -19.38
CA ARG A 210 -19.30 5.92 -18.66
C ARG A 210 -19.84 4.83 -19.61
N ALA A 211 -20.31 5.23 -20.78
CA ALA A 211 -20.96 4.34 -21.74
C ALA A 211 -19.98 3.44 -22.52
N ARG A 212 -18.78 3.95 -22.85
CA ARG A 212 -17.80 3.19 -23.66
C ARG A 212 -17.01 2.19 -22.82
N SER A 213 -16.50 2.61 -21.67
CA SER A 213 -15.68 1.77 -20.78
C SER A 213 -16.47 0.59 -20.19
N SER A 214 -17.74 0.79 -19.83
CA SER A 214 -18.60 -0.30 -19.34
C SER A 214 -18.99 -1.31 -20.43
N GLN A 215 -19.00 -0.90 -21.70
CA GLN A 215 -19.26 -1.80 -22.83
C GLN A 215 -18.01 -2.63 -23.20
N GLU A 216 -16.81 -2.05 -23.07
CA GLU A 216 -15.55 -2.77 -23.34
C GLU A 216 -15.25 -3.82 -22.26
N ALA A 217 -15.50 -3.52 -20.99
CA ALA A 217 -15.34 -4.49 -19.89
C ALA A 217 -16.32 -5.68 -20.00
N LYS A 218 -17.51 -5.49 -20.60
CA LYS A 218 -18.46 -6.58 -20.84
C LYS A 218 -18.11 -7.45 -22.06
N ARG A 219 -17.39 -6.89 -23.05
CA ARG A 219 -16.98 -7.63 -24.25
C ARG A 219 -15.79 -8.56 -24.02
N GLY A 220 -14.96 -8.29 -23.01
CA GLY A 220 -13.81 -9.14 -22.66
C GLY A 220 -14.14 -10.45 -21.93
N ASN A 221 -15.42 -10.73 -21.61
CA ASN A 221 -15.82 -11.83 -20.73
C ASN A 221 -16.61 -12.97 -21.42
N HIS A 222 -16.58 -13.04 -22.76
CA HIS A 222 -17.11 -14.20 -23.49
C HIS A 222 -15.98 -15.09 -23.99
N PRO A 223 -15.81 -16.32 -23.46
CA PRO A 223 -15.00 -17.32 -24.13
C PRO A 223 -15.75 -17.74 -25.40
N ASN A 224 -15.13 -17.55 -26.57
CA ASN A 224 -15.64 -18.11 -27.81
C ASN A 224 -15.60 -19.64 -27.70
N SER A 225 -16.78 -20.24 -27.50
CA SER A 225 -17.03 -21.65 -27.77
C SER A 225 -17.30 -21.81 -29.27
N SER A 226 -16.39 -22.46 -29.97
CA SER A 226 -16.62 -23.14 -31.26
C SER A 226 -15.68 -24.33 -31.32
#